data_AF-A0A1J5SKG7-F1
#
_entry.id   AF-A0A1J5SKG7-F1
#
_cell.length_a   1.000
_cell.length_b   1.000
_cell.length_c   1.000
_cell.angle_alpha   90.00
_cell.angle_beta   90.00
_cell.angle_gamma   90.00
#
_symmetry.space_group_name_H-M   'P 1'
#
loop_
_entity.id
_entity.type
_entity.pdbx_description
1 polymer ?
#
loop_
_entity_poly.entity_id
_entity_poly.type
_entity_poly.pdbx_seq_one_letter_code
_entity_poly.pdbx_strand_id
1 'polypeptide(L)'
;MEPWQTILLAFGGNAALLAVLGWLGKSLLDKLIVRDTKQFESDLKAKTDAEIERIKNELLRSVESYKVQLKKSEFLFQKEFEAASAFTAVRQSIHPGFIAPMMDWYDACDEIARNFGRIEKELAAFLSKHGAVLTDDERNILVSAMSDAGHGKFDIVDGEVDPDANTQAGVLYENLKLLEEKLVIRVRDQSSL
;
A
#
# COMPACT_ATOMS: atom_id res chain seq x y z
N MET A 1 46.83 -36.78 -84.23
CA MET A 1 45.78 -37.07 -83.23
C MET A 1 44.45 -37.11 -83.95
N GLU A 2 43.63 -38.13 -83.70
CA GLU A 2 42.32 -38.29 -84.34
C GLU A 2 41.36 -37.18 -83.84
N PRO A 3 40.53 -36.57 -84.73
CA PRO A 3 39.62 -35.48 -84.37
C PRO A 3 38.69 -35.80 -83.19
N TRP A 4 38.27 -37.06 -83.08
CA TRP A 4 37.37 -37.52 -82.02
C TRP A 4 38.01 -37.47 -80.61
N GLN A 5 39.33 -37.71 -80.51
CA GLN A 5 40.07 -37.62 -79.24
C GLN A 5 40.18 -36.17 -78.76
N THR A 6 40.25 -35.21 -79.68
CA THR A 6 40.30 -33.78 -79.38
C THR A 6 38.94 -33.27 -78.89
N ILE A 7 37.85 -33.76 -79.48
CA ILE A 7 36.48 -33.48 -79.04
C ILE A 7 36.24 -34.06 -77.64
N LEU A 8 36.65 -35.31 -77.38
CA LEU A 8 36.56 -35.90 -76.04
C LEU A 8 37.37 -35.15 -74.99
N LEU A 9 38.58 -34.68 -75.33
CA LEU A 9 39.44 -33.94 -74.41
C LEU A 9 38.87 -32.53 -74.13
N ALA A 10 38.31 -31.87 -75.14
CA ALA A 10 37.69 -30.56 -75.01
C ALA A 10 36.37 -30.61 -74.21
N PHE A 11 35.53 -31.62 -74.44
CA PHE A 11 34.29 -31.82 -73.68
C PHE A 11 34.56 -32.38 -72.27
N GLY A 12 35.49 -33.33 -72.13
CA GLY A 12 35.88 -33.91 -70.84
C GLY A 12 36.62 -32.91 -69.94
N GLY A 13 37.49 -32.08 -70.52
CA GLY A 13 38.18 -30.99 -69.83
C GLY A 13 37.22 -29.91 -69.33
N ASN A 14 36.26 -29.48 -70.17
CA ASN A 14 35.23 -28.53 -69.76
C ASN A 14 34.25 -29.11 -68.72
N ALA A 15 33.89 -30.40 -68.83
CA ALA A 15 33.04 -31.06 -67.84
C ALA A 15 33.75 -31.20 -66.48
N ALA A 16 35.04 -31.55 -66.46
CA ALA A 16 35.84 -31.59 -65.25
C ALA A 16 35.97 -30.20 -64.61
N LEU A 17 36.17 -29.15 -65.42
CA LEU A 17 36.26 -27.78 -64.94
C LEU A 17 34.93 -27.29 -64.33
N LEU A 18 33.79 -27.61 -64.96
CA LEU A 18 32.46 -27.34 -64.43
C LEU A 18 32.17 -28.13 -63.15
N ALA A 19 32.63 -29.37 -63.05
CA ALA A 19 32.49 -30.17 -61.82
C ALA A 19 33.30 -29.57 -60.66
N VAL A 20 34.53 -29.12 -60.91
CA VAL A 20 35.38 -28.45 -59.91
C VAL A 20 34.77 -27.11 -59.49
N LEU A 21 34.28 -26.30 -60.44
CA LEU A 21 33.60 -25.03 -60.14
C LEU A 21 32.27 -25.25 -59.40
N GLY A 22 31.50 -26.26 -59.77
CA GLY A 22 30.26 -26.64 -59.06
C GLY A 22 30.54 -27.11 -57.64
N TRP A 23 31.61 -27.87 -57.44
CA TRP A 23 32.06 -28.31 -56.12
C TRP A 23 32.56 -27.15 -55.25
N LEU A 24 33.38 -26.25 -55.80
CA LEU A 24 33.85 -25.03 -55.12
C LEU A 24 32.69 -24.10 -54.77
N GLY A 25 31.78 -23.86 -55.72
CA GLY A 25 30.59 -23.04 -55.52
C GLY A 25 29.69 -23.60 -54.40
N LYS A 26 29.42 -24.90 -54.44
CA LYS A 26 28.67 -25.61 -53.39
C LYS A 26 29.38 -25.53 -52.04
N SER A 27 30.70 -25.76 -52.00
CA SER A 27 31.48 -25.71 -50.76
C SER A 27 31.51 -24.32 -50.12
N LEU A 28 31.59 -23.26 -50.93
CA LEU A 28 31.52 -21.88 -50.44
C LEU A 28 30.11 -21.50 -49.97
N LEU A 29 29.07 -21.91 -50.71
CA LEU A 29 27.68 -21.69 -50.30
C LEU A 29 27.35 -22.41 -48.99
N ASP A 30 27.71 -23.70 -48.87
CA ASP A 30 27.45 -24.50 -47.67
C ASP A 30 28.15 -23.88 -46.45
N LYS A 31 29.40 -23.40 -46.62
CA LYS A 31 30.13 -22.70 -45.55
C LYS A 31 29.49 -21.37 -45.16
N LEU A 32 29.03 -20.58 -46.13
CA LEU A 32 28.34 -19.31 -45.86
C LEU A 32 27.01 -19.55 -45.13
N ILE A 33 26.20 -20.50 -45.60
CA ILE A 33 24.92 -20.85 -44.97
C ILE A 33 25.16 -21.35 -43.54
N VAL A 34 26.13 -22.24 -43.32
CA VAL A 34 26.43 -22.74 -41.96
C VAL A 34 26.92 -21.62 -41.04
N ARG A 35 27.75 -20.70 -41.55
CA ARG A 35 28.23 -19.56 -40.76
C ARG A 35 27.08 -18.62 -40.40
N ASP A 36 26.27 -18.25 -41.37
CA ASP A 36 25.17 -17.32 -41.17
C ASP A 36 24.11 -17.94 -40.24
N THR A 37 23.77 -19.23 -40.39
CA THR A 37 22.88 -19.95 -39.46
C THR A 37 23.42 -19.94 -38.03
N LYS A 38 24.72 -20.23 -37.83
CA LYS A 38 25.34 -20.17 -36.50
C LYS A 38 25.30 -18.76 -35.91
N GLN A 39 25.52 -17.74 -36.74
CA GLN A 39 25.48 -16.35 -36.32
C GLN A 39 24.06 -15.93 -35.94
N PHE A 40 23.06 -16.30 -36.74
CA PHE A 40 21.64 -16.10 -36.42
C PHE A 40 21.23 -16.81 -35.13
N GLU A 41 21.62 -18.07 -34.94
CA GLU A 41 21.35 -18.80 -33.69
C GLU A 41 21.99 -18.13 -32.48
N SER A 42 23.23 -17.66 -32.61
CA SER A 42 23.94 -16.93 -31.56
C SER A 42 23.24 -15.62 -31.22
N ASP A 43 22.86 -14.83 -32.24
CA ASP A 43 22.19 -13.55 -32.05
C ASP A 43 20.79 -13.73 -31.46
N LEU A 44 20.07 -14.78 -31.87
CA LEU A 44 18.75 -15.10 -31.31
C LEU A 44 18.88 -15.45 -29.82
N LYS A 45 19.84 -16.32 -29.47
CA LYS A 45 20.11 -16.68 -28.07
C LYS A 45 20.52 -15.47 -27.23
N ALA A 46 21.41 -14.63 -27.74
CA ALA A 46 21.82 -13.42 -27.05
C ALA A 46 20.63 -12.47 -26.80
N LYS A 47 19.72 -12.32 -27.78
CA LYS A 47 18.50 -11.52 -27.63
C LYS A 47 17.52 -12.15 -26.64
N THR A 48 17.32 -13.46 -26.69
CA THR A 48 16.43 -14.14 -25.73
C THR A 48 16.98 -14.06 -24.32
N ASP A 49 18.28 -14.27 -24.13
CA ASP A 49 18.93 -14.21 -22.81
C ASP A 49 18.87 -12.78 -22.26
N ALA A 50 19.10 -11.77 -23.09
CA ALA A 50 18.96 -10.37 -22.71
C ALA A 50 17.52 -10.02 -22.31
N GLU A 51 16.52 -10.50 -23.06
CA GLU A 51 15.11 -10.25 -22.75
C GLU A 51 14.66 -11.00 -21.48
N ILE A 52 15.14 -12.24 -21.28
CA ILE A 52 14.89 -13.00 -20.04
C ILE A 52 15.46 -12.24 -18.84
N GLU A 53 16.71 -11.78 -18.91
CA GLU A 53 17.32 -11.01 -17.82
C GLU A 53 16.62 -9.66 -17.62
N ARG A 54 16.15 -9.01 -18.68
CA ARG A 54 15.35 -7.78 -18.57
C ARG A 54 14.05 -8.04 -17.80
N ILE A 55 13.26 -9.03 -18.22
CA ILE A 55 11.98 -9.38 -17.59
C ILE A 55 12.20 -9.80 -16.13
N LYS A 56 13.24 -10.59 -15.87
CA LYS A 56 13.60 -11.03 -14.53
C LYS A 56 13.97 -9.85 -13.62
N ASN A 57 14.74 -8.89 -14.12
CA ASN A 57 15.08 -7.68 -13.36
C ASN A 57 13.86 -6.79 -13.11
N GLU A 58 12.97 -6.64 -14.10
CA GLU A 58 11.70 -5.91 -13.94
C GLU A 58 10.79 -6.59 -12.90
N LEU A 59 10.71 -7.92 -12.94
CA LEU A 59 9.94 -8.70 -11.97
C LEU A 59 10.52 -8.56 -10.56
N LEU A 60 11.84 -8.70 -10.38
CA LEU A 60 12.48 -8.52 -9.08
C LEU A 60 12.23 -7.12 -8.52
N ARG A 61 12.38 -6.09 -9.34
CA ARG A 61 12.15 -4.70 -8.94
C ARG A 61 10.69 -4.45 -8.55
N SER A 62 9.73 -4.99 -9.31
CA SER A 62 8.31 -4.85 -8.97
C SER A 62 7.97 -5.58 -7.68
N VAL A 63 8.47 -6.80 -7.47
CA VAL A 63 8.31 -7.57 -6.22
C VAL A 63 8.87 -6.81 -5.03
N GLU A 64 10.07 -6.23 -5.14
CA GLU A 64 10.66 -5.43 -4.06
C GLU A 64 9.81 -4.17 -3.75
N SER A 65 9.33 -3.47 -4.79
CA SER A 65 8.45 -2.33 -4.63
C SER A 65 7.15 -2.71 -3.91
N TYR A 66 6.50 -3.79 -4.33
CA TYR A 66 5.28 -4.29 -3.67
C TYR A 66 5.53 -4.69 -2.23
N LYS A 67 6.66 -5.35 -1.94
CA LYS A 67 7.04 -5.71 -0.57
C LYS A 67 7.21 -4.48 0.32
N VAL A 68 7.82 -3.41 -0.19
CA VAL A 68 7.96 -2.15 0.54
C VAL A 68 6.60 -1.49 0.77
N GLN A 69 5.74 -1.46 -0.24
CA GLN A 69 4.38 -0.90 -0.12
C GLN A 69 3.55 -1.67 0.91
N LEU A 70 3.58 -3.00 0.86
CA LEU A 70 2.88 -3.87 1.79
C LEU A 70 3.35 -3.67 3.24
N LYS A 71 4.66 -3.56 3.47
CA LYS A 71 5.19 -3.28 4.80
C LYS A 71 4.76 -1.91 5.33
N LYS A 72 4.67 -0.91 4.45
CA LYS A 72 4.19 0.43 4.83
C LYS A 72 2.71 0.40 5.21
N SER A 73 1.88 -0.30 4.44
CA SER A 73 0.45 -0.43 4.74
C SER A 73 0.23 -1.22 6.03
N GLU A 74 0.96 -2.31 6.25
CA GLU A 74 0.91 -3.08 7.50
C GLU A 74 1.28 -2.23 8.72
N PHE A 75 2.35 -1.43 8.61
CA PHE A 75 2.75 -0.52 9.67
C PHE A 75 1.70 0.55 9.97
N LEU A 76 1.10 1.16 8.94
CA LEU A 76 0.03 2.15 9.11
C LEU A 76 -1.21 1.52 9.74
N PHE A 77 -1.65 0.38 9.23
CA PHE A 77 -2.79 -0.37 9.79
C PHE A 77 -2.58 -0.68 11.28
N GLN A 78 -1.39 -1.15 11.65
CA GLN A 78 -1.06 -1.42 13.05
C GLN A 78 -1.19 -0.16 13.91
N LYS A 79 -0.74 1.00 13.41
CA LYS A 79 -0.84 2.29 14.14
C LYS A 79 -2.29 2.77 14.23
N GLU A 80 -3.08 2.57 13.19
CA GLU A 80 -4.52 2.89 13.18
C GLU A 80 -5.29 2.00 14.15
N PHE A 81 -5.02 0.69 14.16
CA PHE A 81 -5.60 -0.25 15.11
C PHE A 81 -5.26 0.09 16.56
N GLU A 82 -3.99 0.42 16.83
CA GLU A 82 -3.54 0.88 18.16
C GLU A 82 -4.29 2.15 18.59
N ALA A 83 -4.47 3.11 17.69
CA ALA A 83 -5.20 4.35 17.97
C ALA A 83 -6.69 4.09 18.22
N ALA A 84 -7.35 3.29 17.38
CA ALA A 84 -8.75 2.94 17.55
C ALA A 84 -8.99 2.21 18.88
N SER A 85 -8.16 1.22 19.21
CA SER A 85 -8.25 0.47 20.47
C SER A 85 -8.03 1.37 21.69
N ALA A 86 -7.03 2.25 21.63
CA ALA A 86 -6.76 3.19 22.70
C ALA A 86 -7.89 4.20 22.87
N PHE A 87 -8.48 4.70 21.78
CA PHE A 87 -9.60 5.63 21.83
C PHE A 87 -10.86 4.98 22.40
N THR A 88 -11.17 3.74 22.03
CA THR A 88 -12.28 2.97 22.63
C THR A 88 -12.11 2.84 24.15
N ALA A 89 -10.89 2.61 24.63
CA ALA A 89 -10.63 2.58 26.07
C ALA A 89 -10.88 3.95 26.73
N VAL A 90 -10.46 5.05 26.09
CA VAL A 90 -10.74 6.42 26.56
C VAL A 90 -12.24 6.66 26.61
N ARG A 91 -12.99 6.43 25.52
CA ARG A 91 -14.44 6.61 25.48
C ARG A 91 -15.15 5.80 26.56
N GLN A 92 -14.75 4.53 26.74
CA GLN A 92 -15.35 3.68 27.77
C GLN A 92 -15.09 4.20 29.19
N SER A 93 -13.94 4.83 29.44
CA SER A 93 -13.63 5.45 30.74
C SER A 93 -14.40 6.76 31.01
N ILE A 94 -14.96 7.36 29.96
CA ILE A 94 -15.77 8.58 30.01
C ILE A 94 -17.27 8.25 30.10
N HIS A 95 -17.65 7.02 29.74
CA HIS A 95 -19.03 6.57 29.80
C HIS A 95 -19.59 6.71 31.23
N PRO A 96 -20.70 7.45 31.42
CA PRO A 96 -21.31 7.62 32.73
C PRO A 96 -21.84 6.27 33.22
N GLY A 97 -21.52 5.92 34.46
CA GLY A 97 -22.00 4.69 35.08
C GLY A 97 -23.46 4.84 35.51
N PHE A 98 -24.18 3.73 35.69
CA PHE A 98 -25.52 3.80 36.27
C PHE A 98 -25.41 3.91 37.81
N ILE A 99 -25.48 5.13 38.33
CA ILE A 99 -25.26 5.42 39.76
C ILE A 99 -26.58 5.40 40.56
N ALA A 100 -27.71 5.68 39.92
CA ALA A 100 -29.02 5.72 40.58
C ALA A 100 -30.15 5.09 39.73
N PRO A 101 -31.14 4.41 40.35
CA PRO A 101 -32.24 3.73 39.62
C PRO A 101 -33.09 4.59 38.68
N MET A 102 -33.12 5.91 38.88
CA MET A 102 -33.92 6.86 38.09
C MET A 102 -33.03 7.86 37.34
N MET A 103 -31.74 7.56 37.19
CA MET A 103 -30.78 8.40 36.48
C MET A 103 -31.22 8.55 35.03
N ASP A 104 -31.50 9.78 34.63
CA ASP A 104 -31.79 10.11 33.24
C ASP A 104 -30.53 10.57 32.50
N TRP A 105 -30.70 10.95 31.23
CA TRP A 105 -29.58 11.44 30.44
C TRP A 105 -29.03 12.77 30.95
N TYR A 106 -29.87 13.61 31.55
CA TYR A 106 -29.44 14.88 32.13
C TYR A 106 -28.52 14.62 33.32
N ASP A 107 -28.90 13.70 34.22
CA ASP A 107 -28.06 13.26 35.35
C ASP A 107 -26.72 12.64 34.88
N ALA A 108 -26.74 11.94 33.74
CA ALA A 108 -25.53 11.38 33.12
C ALA A 108 -24.59 12.45 32.57
N CYS A 109 -25.14 13.46 31.90
CA CYS A 109 -24.38 14.63 31.45
C CYS A 109 -23.75 15.39 32.63
N ASP A 110 -24.44 15.46 33.76
CA ASP A 110 -23.94 16.03 35.01
C ASP A 110 -22.68 15.30 35.52
N GLU A 111 -22.68 13.98 35.46
CA GLU A 111 -21.50 13.17 35.82
C GLU A 111 -20.32 13.41 34.87
N ILE A 112 -20.60 13.47 33.56
CA ILE A 112 -19.58 13.76 32.54
C ILE A 112 -19.00 15.16 32.75
N ALA A 113 -19.87 16.17 32.96
CA ALA A 113 -19.48 17.56 33.17
C ALA A 113 -18.54 17.70 34.38
N ARG A 114 -18.88 17.10 35.53
CA ARG A 114 -18.02 17.06 36.73
C ARG A 114 -16.63 16.49 36.46
N ASN A 115 -16.45 15.73 35.38
CA ASN A 115 -15.19 15.13 34.97
C ASN A 115 -14.49 15.84 33.79
N PHE A 116 -14.98 16.99 33.32
CA PHE A 116 -14.40 17.68 32.15
C PHE A 116 -12.89 17.90 32.23
N GLY A 117 -12.37 18.32 33.39
CA GLY A 117 -10.93 18.51 33.57
C GLY A 117 -10.10 17.23 33.47
N ARG A 118 -10.68 16.06 33.77
CA ARG A 118 -10.05 14.74 33.54
C ARG A 118 -10.15 14.37 32.06
N ILE A 119 -11.33 14.52 31.48
CA ILE A 119 -11.62 14.21 30.07
C ILE A 119 -10.68 14.98 29.13
N GLU A 120 -10.57 16.30 29.30
CA GLU A 120 -9.67 17.15 28.50
C GLU A 120 -8.23 16.62 28.51
N LYS A 121 -7.72 16.21 29.68
CA LYS A 121 -6.36 15.67 29.82
C LYS A 121 -6.20 14.32 29.12
N GLU A 122 -7.18 13.44 29.23
CA GLU A 122 -7.17 12.13 28.58
C GLU A 122 -7.23 12.27 27.05
N LEU A 123 -8.09 13.16 26.55
CA LEU A 123 -8.18 13.47 25.12
C LEU A 123 -6.89 14.12 24.60
N ALA A 124 -6.29 15.04 25.35
CA ALA A 124 -5.01 15.65 25.02
C ALA A 124 -3.87 14.62 24.98
N ALA A 125 -3.83 13.70 25.95
CA ALA A 125 -2.85 12.61 26.00
C ALA A 125 -3.02 11.67 24.80
N PHE A 126 -4.26 11.34 24.43
CA PHE A 126 -4.56 10.56 23.24
C PHE A 126 -4.08 11.28 21.97
N LEU A 127 -4.43 12.56 21.79
CA LEU A 127 -4.02 13.36 20.63
C LEU A 127 -2.48 13.44 20.52
N SER A 128 -1.78 13.65 21.63
CA SER A 128 -0.32 13.71 21.63
C SER A 128 0.33 12.41 21.20
N LYS A 129 -0.28 11.25 21.51
CA LYS A 129 0.30 9.93 21.24
C LYS A 129 -0.11 9.37 19.88
N HIS A 130 -1.35 9.58 19.49
CA HIS A 130 -1.97 8.96 18.31
C HIS A 130 -2.36 9.97 17.22
N GLY A 131 -2.18 11.27 17.47
CA GLY A 131 -2.61 12.32 16.55
C GLY A 131 -1.99 12.26 15.16
N ALA A 132 -0.84 11.60 14.97
CA ALA A 132 -0.22 11.44 13.65
C ALA A 132 -1.01 10.53 12.70
N VAL A 133 -1.87 9.65 13.23
CA VAL A 133 -2.64 8.67 12.44
C VAL A 133 -4.09 9.09 12.20
N LEU A 134 -4.51 10.22 12.79
CA LEU A 134 -5.86 10.75 12.63
C LEU A 134 -5.97 11.52 11.31
N THR A 135 -7.12 11.38 10.64
CA THR A 135 -7.50 12.29 9.56
C THR A 135 -7.78 13.68 10.09
N ASP A 136 -7.82 14.68 9.22
CA ASP A 136 -8.14 16.05 9.61
C ASP A 136 -9.54 16.15 10.22
N ASP A 137 -10.52 15.41 9.69
CA ASP A 137 -11.88 15.35 10.21
C ASP A 137 -11.92 14.73 11.63
N GLU A 138 -11.27 13.59 11.84
CA GLU A 138 -11.16 12.96 13.16
C GLU A 138 -10.46 13.86 14.18
N ARG A 139 -9.38 14.54 13.75
CA ARG A 139 -8.66 15.49 14.57
C ARG A 139 -9.55 16.67 14.95
N ASN A 140 -10.34 17.19 14.03
CA ASN A 140 -11.25 18.31 14.29
C ASN A 140 -12.34 17.92 15.31
N ILE A 141 -12.93 16.73 15.18
CA ILE A 141 -13.89 16.22 16.17
C ILE A 141 -13.25 16.12 17.56
N LEU A 142 -12.05 15.55 17.64
CA LEU A 142 -11.31 15.41 18.90
C LEU A 142 -10.96 16.77 19.52
N VAL A 143 -10.47 17.72 18.73
CA VAL A 143 -10.12 19.07 19.19
C VAL A 143 -11.36 19.83 19.63
N SER A 144 -12.49 19.68 18.94
CA SER A 144 -13.77 20.26 19.36
C SER A 144 -14.18 19.71 20.73
N ALA A 145 -14.17 18.38 20.90
CA ALA A 145 -14.49 17.75 22.19
C ALA A 145 -13.54 18.17 23.32
N MET A 146 -12.24 18.37 23.02
CA MET A 146 -11.28 18.93 23.97
C MET A 146 -11.63 20.37 24.35
N SER A 147 -12.04 21.19 23.37
CA SER A 147 -12.46 22.57 23.60
C SER A 147 -13.73 22.64 24.45
N ASP A 148 -14.71 21.77 24.19
CA ASP A 148 -15.95 21.67 24.95
C ASP A 148 -15.65 21.32 26.42
N ALA A 149 -14.81 20.30 26.68
CA ALA A 149 -14.37 19.99 28.04
C ALA A 149 -13.53 21.12 28.67
N GLY A 150 -12.66 21.74 27.88
CA GLY A 150 -11.77 22.81 28.32
C GLY A 150 -12.53 24.05 28.77
N HIS A 151 -13.64 24.39 28.12
CA HIS A 151 -14.51 25.50 28.51
C HIS A 151 -15.48 25.09 29.61
N GLY A 152 -16.22 23.99 29.43
CA GLY A 152 -17.28 23.58 30.34
C GLY A 152 -16.81 23.29 31.77
N LYS A 153 -15.52 22.97 31.98
CA LYS A 153 -14.98 22.78 33.34
C LYS A 153 -15.05 24.03 34.22
N PHE A 154 -15.16 25.23 33.62
CA PHE A 154 -15.28 26.50 34.34
C PHE A 154 -16.73 26.83 34.71
N ASP A 155 -17.70 26.15 34.11
CA ASP A 155 -19.13 26.32 34.33
C ASP A 155 -19.65 25.38 35.45
N ILE A 156 -18.73 24.93 36.32
CA ILE A 156 -19.01 24.05 37.46
C ILE A 156 -18.52 24.76 38.72
N VAL A 157 -19.46 25.14 39.58
CA VAL A 157 -19.18 25.91 40.80
C VAL A 157 -19.66 25.10 41.99
N ASP A 158 -18.76 24.83 42.94
CA ASP A 158 -19.05 24.06 44.16
C ASP A 158 -19.72 22.68 43.93
N GLY A 159 -19.51 22.09 42.75
CA GLY A 159 -20.06 20.79 42.36
C GLY A 159 -21.44 20.85 41.70
N GLU A 160 -22.05 22.03 41.63
CA GLU A 160 -23.23 22.30 40.83
C GLU A 160 -22.84 22.49 39.36
N VAL A 161 -23.58 21.84 38.48
CA VAL A 161 -23.35 21.85 37.03
C VAL A 161 -24.32 22.84 36.41
N ASP A 162 -23.78 23.86 35.72
CA ASP A 162 -24.60 24.80 34.97
C ASP A 162 -25.32 24.08 33.79
N PRO A 163 -26.57 24.48 33.43
CA PRO A 163 -27.26 23.90 32.27
C PRO A 163 -26.46 23.92 30.97
N ASP A 164 -25.60 24.93 30.76
CA ASP A 164 -24.72 25.01 29.60
C ASP A 164 -23.62 23.95 29.65
N ALA A 165 -23.03 23.71 30.83
CA ALA A 165 -22.06 22.63 31.05
C ALA A 165 -22.67 21.25 30.82
N ASN A 166 -23.91 21.04 31.28
CA ASN A 166 -24.66 19.80 31.05
C ASN A 166 -24.90 19.57 29.54
N THR A 167 -25.33 20.61 28.83
CA THR A 167 -25.56 20.55 27.38
C THR A 167 -24.26 20.25 26.63
N GLN A 168 -23.16 20.93 27.00
CA GLN A 168 -21.84 20.68 26.43
C GLN A 168 -21.37 19.24 26.69
N ALA A 169 -21.67 18.67 27.85
CA ALA A 169 -21.31 17.28 28.17
C ALA A 169 -22.00 16.29 27.23
N GLY A 170 -23.27 16.53 26.92
CA GLY A 170 -24.03 15.74 25.94
C GLY A 170 -23.43 15.83 24.53
N VAL A 171 -23.12 17.04 24.07
CA VAL A 171 -22.50 17.28 22.75
C VAL A 171 -21.12 16.63 22.67
N LEU A 172 -20.30 16.80 23.70
CA LEU A 172 -18.99 16.17 23.81
C LEU A 172 -19.12 14.65 23.71
N TYR A 173 -20.05 14.05 24.44
CA TYR A 173 -20.22 12.60 24.46
C TYR A 173 -20.61 12.03 23.09
N GLU A 174 -21.52 12.69 22.37
CA GLU A 174 -21.89 12.30 21.01
C GLU A 174 -20.73 12.48 20.03
N ASN A 175 -19.93 13.55 20.15
CA ASN A 175 -18.71 13.74 19.37
C ASN A 175 -17.69 12.61 19.60
N LEU A 176 -17.50 12.19 20.86
CA LEU A 176 -16.62 11.06 21.18
C LEU A 176 -17.15 9.74 20.60
N LYS A 177 -18.46 9.51 20.63
CA LYS A 177 -19.07 8.33 20.01
C LYS A 177 -18.88 8.33 18.49
N LEU A 178 -19.15 9.45 17.82
CA LEU A 178 -18.94 9.60 16.39
C LEU A 178 -17.46 9.36 16.00
N LEU A 179 -16.52 9.87 16.79
CA LEU A 179 -15.10 9.65 16.57
C LEU A 179 -14.73 8.16 16.73
N GLU A 180 -15.24 7.47 17.75
CA GLU A 180 -15.01 6.04 17.92
C GLU A 180 -15.53 5.24 16.72
N GLU A 181 -16.76 5.52 16.28
CA GLU A 181 -17.36 4.86 15.12
C GLU A 181 -16.50 5.03 13.87
N LYS A 182 -16.03 6.25 13.59
CA LYS A 182 -15.13 6.54 12.45
C LYS A 182 -13.82 5.76 12.52
N LEU A 183 -13.17 5.75 13.69
CA LEU A 183 -11.91 5.03 13.89
C LEU A 183 -12.07 3.51 13.73
N VAL A 184 -13.14 2.94 14.28
CA VAL A 184 -13.42 1.50 14.20
C VAL A 184 -13.78 1.09 12.77
N ILE A 185 -14.60 1.87 12.06
CA ILE A 185 -14.98 1.58 10.68
C ILE A 185 -13.73 1.58 9.78
N ARG A 186 -12.86 2.60 9.89
CA ARG A 186 -11.65 2.67 9.07
C ARG A 186 -10.76 1.44 9.22
N VAL A 187 -10.56 0.97 10.45
CA VAL A 187 -9.76 -0.22 10.73
C VAL A 187 -10.44 -1.50 10.18
N ARG A 188 -11.77 -1.60 10.27
CA ARG A 188 -12.52 -2.76 9.74
C ARG A 188 -12.52 -2.82 8.21
N ASP A 189 -12.66 -1.68 7.56
CA ASP A 189 -12.65 -1.58 6.10
C ASP A 189 -11.29 -1.98 5.52
N GLN A 190 -10.20 -1.63 6.21
CA GLN A 190 -8.85 -2.02 5.81
C GLN A 190 -8.54 -3.50 6.01
N SER A 191 -9.23 -4.19 6.93
CA SER A 191 -9.04 -5.62 7.19
C SER A 191 -9.92 -6.53 6.32
N SER A 192 -10.78 -5.95 5.48
CA SER A 192 -11.69 -6.68 4.58
C SER A 192 -11.17 -6.79 3.13
N LEU A 193 -9.90 -6.43 2.89
CA LEU A 193 -9.18 -6.54 1.60
C LEU A 193 -8.24 -7.75 1.59
#